data_AF-A0A813L0F5-F1
#
_entry.id   AF-A0A813L0F5-F1
#
_cell.length_a   1.000
_cell.length_b   1.000
_cell.length_c   1.000
_cell.angle_alpha   90.00
_cell.angle_beta   90.00
_cell.angle_gamma   90.00
#
_symmetry.space_group_name_H-M   'P 1'
#
loop_
_entity.id
_entity.type
_entity.pdbx_description
1 polymer ?
#
loop_
_entity_poly.entity_id
_entity_poly.type
_entity_poly.pdbx_seq_one_letter_code
_entity_poly.pdbx_strand_id
1 'polypeptide(L)'
;MAPKVHRAIQKKPSAAGPVVIRRRPASASASQAVPQQQQQQETEQLADAFERAMYGGASASSSDYGPVQARLQELGVHFVESKTVLFVLRPQACKAFEDEVLKKLRHKGTIRKLRFHGIQDGEDPGPAFLFTHVGPLVRQYLPQLKELGVQFMAVENFRLTGVTSLRQVYFVGARFRDNNVFVMELPELKSLNIALCTPPSQGLAASLLKCPRIESFYAHKFMDDPPSLYLPSCKTFCFRRGDCVSKLHLYLPRVKKVVLDAMYDLKNLKFLPHAKKEIKEFALPKGTPESTFTVSVVNACLGQAAKQYLSTHPRVLRIDGLSDNDDPLF
;
A
#
# COMPACT_ATOMS: atom_id res chain seq x y z
N MET A 1 -32.82 16.75 -39.94
CA MET A 1 -31.53 17.29 -40.43
C MET A 1 -31.56 18.80 -40.29
N ALA A 2 -30.74 19.37 -39.40
CA ALA A 2 -30.58 20.81 -39.23
C ALA A 2 -29.09 21.09 -38.94
N PRO A 3 -28.44 22.09 -39.57
CA PRO A 3 -27.02 22.30 -39.41
C PRO A 3 -26.71 23.19 -38.19
N LYS A 4 -25.79 22.74 -37.33
CA LYS A 4 -25.20 23.57 -36.28
C LYS A 4 -24.05 24.39 -36.87
N VAL A 5 -24.18 25.71 -36.81
CA VAL A 5 -23.17 26.68 -37.21
C VAL A 5 -22.18 26.87 -36.05
N HIS A 6 -20.91 26.55 -36.27
CA HIS A 6 -19.82 26.89 -35.35
C HIS A 6 -19.29 28.29 -35.63
N ARG A 7 -19.44 29.21 -34.67
CA ARG A 7 -18.77 30.52 -34.65
C ARG A 7 -17.36 30.37 -34.09
N ALA A 8 -16.35 30.62 -34.91
CA ALA A 8 -14.96 30.78 -34.48
C ALA A 8 -14.76 32.16 -33.86
N ILE A 9 -14.26 32.21 -32.63
CA ILE A 9 -13.84 33.46 -31.96
C ILE A 9 -12.33 33.59 -32.17
N GLN A 10 -11.92 34.51 -33.04
CA GLN A 10 -10.52 34.93 -33.18
C GLN A 10 -10.13 35.84 -31.99
N LYS A 11 -9.19 35.38 -31.16
CA LYS A 11 -8.53 36.23 -30.15
C LYS A 11 -7.33 36.94 -30.78
N LYS A 12 -7.35 38.28 -30.74
CA LYS A 12 -6.21 39.16 -31.07
C LYS A 12 -5.07 38.98 -30.06
N PRO A 13 -3.79 38.94 -30.50
CA PRO A 13 -2.66 39.01 -29.59
C PRO A 13 -2.42 40.45 -29.13
N SER A 14 -2.33 40.63 -27.81
CA SER A 14 -1.94 41.88 -27.14
C SER A 14 -0.41 41.94 -27.09
N ALA A 15 0.19 42.93 -27.75
CA ALA A 15 1.61 43.22 -27.67
C ALA A 15 1.94 43.91 -26.33
N ALA A 16 2.52 43.17 -25.39
CA ALA A 16 3.11 43.72 -24.17
C ALA A 16 4.58 44.06 -24.43
N GLY A 17 4.97 45.30 -24.13
CA GLY A 17 6.33 45.82 -24.34
C GLY A 17 7.37 45.21 -23.39
N PRO A 18 8.68 45.41 -23.69
CA PRO A 18 9.77 44.81 -22.94
C PRO A 18 9.96 45.49 -21.57
N VAL A 19 9.77 44.74 -20.50
CA VAL A 19 10.11 45.16 -19.13
C VAL A 19 11.61 44.93 -18.91
N VAL A 20 12.37 46.02 -18.79
CA VAL A 20 13.79 45.99 -18.43
C VAL A 20 13.93 45.68 -16.94
N ILE A 21 14.15 44.41 -16.61
CA ILE A 21 14.43 43.96 -15.25
C ILE A 21 15.91 44.24 -14.93
N ARG A 22 16.16 45.23 -14.07
CA ARG A 22 17.49 45.49 -13.49
C ARG A 22 17.93 44.29 -12.65
N ARG A 23 18.93 43.54 -13.12
CA ARG A 23 19.57 42.44 -12.38
C ARG A 23 20.35 43.00 -11.19
N ARG A 24 19.93 42.66 -9.97
CA ARG A 24 20.71 42.84 -8.74
C ARG A 24 21.92 41.90 -8.77
N PRO A 25 23.14 42.36 -8.43
CA PRO A 25 24.31 41.49 -8.35
C PRO A 25 24.12 40.47 -7.23
N ALA A 26 24.20 39.18 -7.57
CA ALA A 26 24.17 38.09 -6.61
C ALA A 26 25.44 38.14 -5.75
N SER A 27 25.29 38.43 -4.46
CA SER A 27 26.34 38.27 -3.47
C SER A 27 26.68 36.78 -3.37
N ALA A 28 27.87 36.39 -3.83
CA ALA A 28 28.37 35.03 -3.73
C ALA A 28 28.63 34.69 -2.27
N SER A 29 27.65 34.10 -1.59
CA SER A 29 27.82 33.49 -0.28
C SER A 29 28.70 32.24 -0.43
N ALA A 30 29.91 32.29 0.14
CA ALA A 30 30.82 31.15 0.20
C ALA A 30 30.17 30.02 1.00
N SER A 31 29.63 29.02 0.30
CA SER A 31 29.05 27.84 0.93
C SER A 31 30.19 26.96 1.46
N GLN A 32 30.38 26.92 2.78
CA GLN A 32 31.32 25.99 3.41
C GLN A 32 30.86 24.55 3.12
N ALA A 33 31.71 23.77 2.48
CA ALA A 33 31.42 22.36 2.18
C ALA A 33 31.36 21.56 3.48
N VAL A 34 30.18 21.04 3.82
CA VAL A 34 30.03 20.10 4.94
C VAL A 34 30.83 18.83 4.63
N PRO A 35 31.65 18.31 5.55
CA PRO A 35 32.39 17.07 5.35
C PRO A 35 31.46 15.92 4.96
N GLN A 36 31.81 15.17 3.91
CA GLN A 36 31.00 14.08 3.36
C GLN A 36 30.56 13.05 4.43
N GLN A 37 31.40 12.79 5.44
CA GLN A 37 31.07 11.89 6.55
C GLN A 37 29.92 12.40 7.43
N GLN A 38 29.85 13.71 7.70
CA GLN A 38 28.78 14.29 8.51
C GLN A 38 27.43 14.17 7.80
N GLN A 39 27.39 14.44 6.49
CA GLN A 39 26.18 14.28 5.69
C GLN A 39 25.72 12.81 5.63
N GLN A 40 26.65 11.86 5.57
CA GLN A 40 26.34 10.43 5.59
C GLN A 40 25.75 9.99 6.93
N GLN A 41 26.29 10.50 8.04
CA GLN A 41 25.76 10.21 9.38
C GLN A 41 24.39 10.84 9.59
N GLU A 42 24.19 12.07 9.11
CA GLU A 42 22.90 12.76 9.17
C GLU A 42 21.81 11.99 8.40
N THR A 43 22.08 11.58 7.15
CA THR A 43 21.10 10.83 6.34
C THR A 43 20.73 9.47 6.95
N GLU A 44 21.67 8.81 7.63
CA GLU A 44 21.40 7.57 8.36
C GLU A 44 20.52 7.78 9.59
N GLN A 45 20.79 8.82 10.38
CA GLN A 45 19.94 9.21 11.51
C GLN A 45 18.53 9.61 11.06
N LEU A 46 18.42 10.33 9.94
CA LEU A 46 17.13 10.71 9.36
C LEU A 46 16.34 9.48 8.90
N ALA A 47 16.97 8.49 8.27
CA ALA A 47 16.30 7.25 7.87
C ALA A 47 15.69 6.49 9.07
N ASP A 48 16.45 6.36 10.16
CA ASP A 48 15.95 5.71 11.38
C ASP A 48 14.86 6.54 12.09
N ALA A 49 15.02 7.86 12.15
CA ALA A 49 14.00 8.76 12.70
C ALA A 49 12.70 8.68 11.89
N PHE A 50 12.81 8.63 10.56
CA PHE A 50 11.68 8.54 9.65
C PHE A 50 10.93 7.20 9.79
N GLU A 51 11.66 6.07 9.87
CA GLU A 51 11.03 4.77 10.12
C GLU A 51 10.32 4.73 11.48
N ARG A 52 10.91 5.29 12.55
CA ARG A 52 10.24 5.36 13.86
C ARG A 52 8.99 6.23 13.82
N ALA A 53 9.08 7.43 13.23
CA ALA A 53 7.97 8.37 13.16
C ALA A 53 6.79 7.84 12.35
N MET A 54 7.04 7.09 11.27
CA MET A 54 5.97 6.62 10.37
C MET A 54 5.52 5.18 10.58
N TYR A 55 6.41 4.30 11.01
CA TYR A 55 6.17 2.86 11.07
C TYR A 55 6.40 2.27 12.48
N GLY A 56 6.70 3.10 13.48
CA GLY A 56 6.93 2.69 14.86
C GLY A 56 5.73 2.11 15.62
N GLY A 57 4.54 2.07 15.01
CA GLY A 57 3.33 1.51 15.60
C GLY A 57 2.46 2.55 16.33
N ALA A 58 1.75 2.13 17.38
CA ALA A 58 0.73 2.96 18.07
C ALA A 58 1.26 4.25 18.71
N SER A 59 2.59 4.39 18.85
CA SER A 59 3.27 5.59 19.35
C SER A 59 3.79 6.52 18.25
N ALA A 60 3.54 6.22 16.97
CA ALA A 60 3.86 7.12 15.87
C ALA A 60 3.00 8.39 15.98
N SER A 61 3.58 9.47 16.50
CA SER A 61 2.92 10.77 16.56
C SER A 61 3.07 11.46 15.21
N SER A 62 1.98 12.02 14.67
CA SER A 62 2.03 12.82 13.44
C SER A 62 2.94 14.05 13.59
N SER A 63 3.18 14.50 14.83
CA SER A 63 4.07 15.62 15.15
C SER A 63 5.55 15.34 14.91
N ASP A 64 6.01 14.09 15.04
CA ASP A 64 7.44 13.76 14.88
C ASP A 64 7.87 13.64 13.40
N TYR A 65 6.90 13.37 12.52
CA TYR A 65 7.15 13.15 11.10
C TYR A 65 7.48 14.43 10.34
N GLY A 66 6.77 15.53 10.64
CA GLY A 66 6.88 16.80 9.91
C GLY A 66 8.32 17.35 9.84
N PRO A 67 9.04 17.48 10.97
CA PRO A 67 10.42 17.96 10.98
C PRO A 67 11.39 17.07 10.18
N VAL A 68 11.24 15.74 10.27
CA VAL A 68 12.10 14.80 9.53
C VAL A 68 11.85 14.88 8.04
N GLN A 69 10.57 14.94 7.62
CA GLN A 69 10.20 15.12 6.21
C GLN A 69 10.75 16.44 5.66
N ALA A 70 10.54 17.56 6.36
CA ALA A 70 11.03 18.87 5.96
C ALA A 70 12.55 18.84 5.75
N ARG A 71 13.29 18.21 6.68
CA ARG A 71 14.75 18.07 6.54
C ARG A 71 15.15 17.24 5.32
N LEU A 72 14.46 16.14 5.04
CA LEU A 72 14.70 15.32 3.84
C LEU A 72 14.41 16.10 2.54
N GLN A 73 13.39 16.96 2.55
CA GLN A 73 13.06 17.85 1.43
C GLN A 73 14.15 18.89 1.20
N GLU A 74 14.61 19.56 2.26
CA GLU A 74 15.71 20.53 2.21
C GLU A 74 17.00 19.93 1.64
N LEU A 75 17.33 18.69 2.05
CA LEU A 75 18.50 17.99 1.54
C LEU A 75 18.37 17.56 0.07
N GLY A 76 17.16 17.56 -0.48
CA GLY A 76 16.90 17.24 -1.88
C GLY A 76 17.25 15.80 -2.29
N VAL A 77 17.36 14.88 -1.32
CA VAL A 77 17.83 13.52 -1.52
C VAL A 77 16.79 12.63 -2.22
N HIS A 78 17.25 11.68 -3.03
CA HIS A 78 16.39 10.73 -3.74
C HIS A 78 16.07 9.49 -2.90
N PHE A 79 16.99 9.13 -2.01
CA PHE A 79 16.86 8.01 -1.09
C PHE A 79 17.67 8.32 0.18
N VAL A 80 17.31 7.64 1.28
CA VAL A 80 18.12 7.59 2.50
C VAL A 80 18.12 6.15 3.01
N GLU A 81 19.20 5.73 3.65
CA GLU A 81 19.34 4.39 4.22
C GLU A 81 19.91 4.46 5.63
N SER A 82 19.57 3.45 6.42
CA SER A 82 20.32 3.07 7.61
C SER A 82 20.76 1.61 7.48
N LYS A 83 21.36 1.07 8.55
CA LYS A 83 21.72 -0.35 8.61
C LYS A 83 20.55 -1.29 8.31
N THR A 84 19.30 -0.90 8.60
CA THR A 84 18.16 -1.82 8.54
C THR A 84 17.06 -1.40 7.57
N VAL A 85 17.00 -0.14 7.15
CA VAL A 85 15.95 0.39 6.29
C VAL A 85 16.53 1.17 5.12
N LEU A 86 15.87 1.04 3.97
CA LEU A 86 16.08 1.87 2.79
C LEU A 86 14.77 2.58 2.43
N PHE A 87 14.82 3.89 2.32
CA PHE A 87 13.74 4.73 1.81
C PHE A 87 14.06 5.22 0.40
N VAL A 88 13.14 4.99 -0.54
CA VAL A 88 13.13 5.60 -1.87
C VAL A 88 12.09 6.71 -1.86
N LEU A 89 12.56 7.96 -1.91
CA LEU A 89 11.75 9.14 -1.59
C LEU A 89 11.14 9.81 -2.82
N ARG A 90 11.75 9.61 -3.99
CA ARG A 90 11.36 10.26 -5.24
C ARG A 90 11.04 9.24 -6.33
N PRO A 91 9.85 9.33 -6.97
CA PRO A 91 9.49 8.44 -8.07
C PRO A 91 10.47 8.49 -9.26
N GLN A 92 11.09 9.65 -9.51
CA GLN A 92 12.04 9.86 -10.60
C GLN A 92 13.27 8.95 -10.53
N ALA A 93 13.59 8.40 -9.35
CA ALA A 93 14.64 7.41 -9.21
C ALA A 93 14.36 6.12 -9.99
N CYS A 94 13.13 5.90 -10.49
CA CYS A 94 12.73 4.66 -11.17
C CYS A 94 13.54 4.35 -12.44
N LYS A 95 13.86 5.34 -13.27
CA LYS A 95 14.55 5.12 -14.57
C LYS A 95 15.98 4.59 -14.41
N ALA A 96 16.58 4.85 -13.25
CA ALA A 96 17.94 4.45 -12.92
C ALA A 96 17.98 3.86 -11.50
N PHE A 97 16.94 3.13 -11.09
CA PHE A 97 16.82 2.68 -9.69
C PHE A 97 18.04 1.87 -9.22
N GLU A 98 18.58 1.03 -10.10
CA GLU A 98 19.79 0.29 -9.82
C GLU A 98 21.01 1.21 -9.61
N ASP A 99 21.28 2.10 -10.56
CA ASP A 99 22.49 2.94 -10.56
C ASP A 99 22.42 4.09 -9.55
N GLU A 100 21.26 4.72 -9.41
CA GLU A 100 21.03 5.89 -8.56
C GLU A 100 20.79 5.53 -7.10
N VAL A 101 20.31 4.31 -6.81
CA VAL A 101 20.00 3.89 -5.44
C VAL A 101 20.83 2.67 -5.08
N LEU A 102 20.53 1.52 -5.69
CA LEU A 102 21.00 0.22 -5.19
C LEU A 102 22.52 0.04 -5.25
N LYS A 103 23.19 0.55 -6.28
CA LYS A 103 24.66 0.48 -6.39
C LYS A 103 25.35 1.34 -5.34
N LYS A 104 24.74 2.45 -4.91
CA LYS A 104 25.29 3.44 -3.96
C LYS A 104 25.08 3.08 -2.48
N LEU A 105 24.30 2.03 -2.19
CA LEU A 105 24.01 1.60 -0.82
C LEU A 105 25.26 1.10 -0.08
N ARG A 106 25.40 1.51 1.18
CA ARG A 106 26.43 1.08 2.13
C ARG A 106 26.02 -0.19 2.88
N HIS A 107 24.72 -0.40 3.10
CA HIS A 107 24.19 -1.41 4.02
C HIS A 107 23.42 -2.55 3.34
N LYS A 108 23.72 -2.84 2.06
CA LYS A 108 23.06 -3.87 1.21
C LYS A 108 22.78 -5.18 1.94
N GLY A 109 23.78 -5.69 2.67
CA GLY A 109 23.71 -6.98 3.36
C GLY A 109 22.90 -6.99 4.66
N THR A 110 22.54 -5.82 5.21
CA THR A 110 21.84 -5.72 6.51
C THR A 110 20.46 -5.08 6.41
N ILE A 111 20.13 -4.41 5.29
CA ILE A 111 18.81 -3.84 5.04
C ILE A 111 17.75 -4.95 5.06
N ARG A 112 16.74 -4.77 5.91
CA ARG A 112 15.59 -5.67 6.10
C ARG A 112 14.28 -5.05 5.64
N LYS A 113 14.24 -3.73 5.48
CA LYS A 113 13.04 -2.96 5.13
C LYS A 113 13.30 -2.06 3.94
N LEU A 114 12.39 -2.08 2.96
CA LEU A 114 12.41 -1.21 1.80
C LEU A 114 11.09 -0.43 1.75
N ARG A 115 11.17 0.89 1.73
CA ARG A 115 10.02 1.79 1.75
C ARG A 115 10.07 2.70 0.53
N PHE A 116 9.08 2.58 -0.34
CA PHE A 116 8.82 3.56 -1.39
C PHE A 116 7.87 4.59 -0.81
N HIS A 117 8.38 5.76 -0.44
CA HIS A 117 7.63 6.77 0.29
C HIS A 117 7.72 8.12 -0.41
N GLY A 118 6.66 8.50 -1.13
CA GLY A 118 6.67 9.76 -1.88
C GLY A 118 6.70 10.95 -0.94
N ILE A 119 7.78 11.72 -0.96
CA ILE A 119 7.84 13.04 -0.32
C ILE A 119 7.49 14.06 -1.41
N GLN A 120 6.21 14.37 -1.57
CA GLN A 120 5.73 15.38 -2.52
C GLN A 120 5.02 16.51 -1.79
N ASP A 121 5.32 17.73 -2.21
CA ASP A 121 4.59 18.94 -1.81
C ASP A 121 3.41 19.13 -2.78
N GLY A 122 2.22 18.71 -2.37
CA GLY A 122 0.97 19.02 -3.06
C GLY A 122 0.16 17.82 -3.55
N GLU A 123 -0.95 18.14 -4.22
CA GLU A 123 -1.96 17.17 -4.66
C GLU A 123 -1.57 16.42 -5.95
N ASP A 124 -0.64 16.96 -6.74
CA ASP A 124 -0.21 16.33 -7.99
C ASP A 124 0.55 15.02 -7.68
N PRO A 125 0.07 13.85 -8.17
CA PRO A 125 0.79 12.58 -8.01
C PRO A 125 2.21 12.56 -8.58
N GLY A 126 2.59 13.54 -9.42
CA GLY A 126 3.90 13.57 -10.06
C GLY A 126 4.11 12.36 -10.99
N PRO A 127 5.36 12.00 -11.34
CA PRO A 127 5.63 10.79 -12.11
C PRO A 127 5.40 9.52 -11.26
N ALA A 128 4.98 8.43 -11.89
CA ALA A 128 4.88 7.14 -11.22
C ALA A 128 6.24 6.42 -11.16
N PHE A 129 6.41 5.60 -10.13
CA PHE A 129 7.54 4.69 -10.01
C PHE A 129 7.27 3.42 -10.81
N LEU A 130 8.19 3.06 -11.71
CA LEU A 130 8.11 1.85 -12.53
C LEU A 130 8.63 0.62 -11.76
N PHE A 131 7.75 -0.32 -11.46
CA PHE A 131 8.07 -1.50 -10.64
C PHE A 131 8.57 -2.72 -11.44
N THR A 132 8.61 -2.66 -12.77
CA THR A 132 8.90 -3.78 -13.66
C THR A 132 10.14 -4.60 -13.27
N HIS A 133 11.21 -3.93 -12.81
CA HIS A 133 12.50 -4.56 -12.50
C HIS A 133 12.83 -4.62 -11.01
N VAL A 134 11.92 -4.17 -10.12
CA VAL A 134 12.20 -4.08 -8.69
C VAL A 134 12.45 -5.47 -8.09
N GLY A 135 11.66 -6.48 -8.43
CA GLY A 135 11.83 -7.85 -7.91
C GLY A 135 13.24 -8.42 -8.15
N PRO A 136 13.71 -8.53 -9.41
CA PRO A 136 15.07 -8.98 -9.71
C PRO A 136 16.17 -8.19 -8.99
N LEU A 137 16.06 -6.86 -9.00
CA LEU A 137 17.04 -5.98 -8.37
C LEU A 137 17.09 -6.14 -6.84
N VAL A 138 15.93 -6.27 -6.19
CA VAL A 138 15.85 -6.54 -4.75
C VAL A 138 16.54 -7.87 -4.39
N ARG A 139 16.37 -8.93 -5.18
CA ARG A 139 17.05 -10.21 -4.93
C ARG A 139 18.56 -10.10 -4.99
N GLN A 140 19.05 -9.31 -5.94
CA GLN A 140 20.48 -9.10 -6.15
C GLN A 140 21.11 -8.22 -5.07
N TYR A 141 20.47 -7.10 -4.72
CA TYR A 141 21.09 -6.08 -3.89
C TYR A 141 20.64 -6.09 -2.42
N LEU A 142 19.49 -6.69 -2.10
CA LEU A 142 18.89 -6.66 -0.75
C LEU A 142 18.49 -8.09 -0.30
N PRO A 143 19.44 -9.03 -0.18
CA PRO A 143 19.13 -10.45 0.07
C PRO A 143 18.43 -10.70 1.42
N GLN A 144 18.61 -9.81 2.40
CA GLN A 144 18.01 -9.91 3.73
C GLN A 144 16.64 -9.22 3.85
N LEU A 145 16.09 -8.68 2.75
CA LEU A 145 14.84 -7.94 2.78
C LEU A 145 13.67 -8.80 3.31
N LYS A 146 12.99 -8.32 4.35
CA LYS A 146 11.82 -8.97 4.96
C LYS A 146 10.53 -8.18 4.75
N GLU A 147 10.63 -6.87 4.56
CA GLU A 147 9.47 -5.99 4.45
C GLU A 147 9.59 -5.04 3.26
N LEU A 148 8.51 -4.87 2.52
CA LEU A 148 8.39 -3.87 1.45
C LEU A 148 7.13 -3.05 1.68
N GLY A 149 7.26 -1.72 1.72
CA GLY A 149 6.14 -0.79 1.81
C GLY A 149 6.10 0.15 0.61
N VAL A 150 4.91 0.45 0.11
CA VAL A 150 4.65 1.54 -0.84
C VAL A 150 3.64 2.48 -0.21
N GLN A 151 4.03 3.73 -0.01
CA GLN A 151 3.22 4.71 0.67
C GLN A 151 3.17 6.05 -0.06
N PHE A 152 1.94 6.54 -0.29
CA PHE A 152 1.62 7.80 -0.94
C PHE A 152 2.27 8.02 -2.32
N MET A 153 2.74 6.94 -2.95
CA MET A 153 3.47 6.97 -4.21
C MET A 153 2.61 6.45 -5.36
N ALA A 154 2.69 7.12 -6.52
CA ALA A 154 2.14 6.60 -7.76
C ALA A 154 3.01 5.46 -8.31
N VAL A 155 2.37 4.39 -8.76
CA VAL A 155 3.04 3.16 -9.18
C VAL A 155 2.50 2.68 -10.52
N GLU A 156 3.42 2.26 -11.38
CA GLU A 156 3.17 1.63 -12.67
C GLU A 156 3.90 0.28 -12.74
N ASN A 157 3.30 -0.66 -13.47
CA ASN A 157 3.80 -2.00 -13.75
C ASN A 157 4.21 -2.76 -12.49
N PHE A 158 3.33 -2.81 -11.49
CA PHE A 158 3.65 -3.43 -10.20
C PHE A 158 3.93 -4.93 -10.37
N ARG A 159 5.21 -5.31 -10.23
CA ARG A 159 5.69 -6.68 -10.33
C ARG A 159 6.69 -6.97 -9.22
N LEU A 160 6.31 -7.85 -8.31
CA LEU A 160 7.13 -8.28 -7.20
C LEU A 160 7.15 -9.81 -7.13
N THR A 161 8.13 -10.41 -7.83
CA THR A 161 8.22 -11.86 -8.03
C THR A 161 9.58 -12.39 -7.56
N GLY A 162 9.58 -13.63 -7.05
CA GLY A 162 10.80 -14.37 -6.71
C GLY A 162 11.56 -13.88 -5.47
N VAL A 163 11.08 -12.86 -4.76
CA VAL A 163 11.71 -12.33 -3.53
C VAL A 163 11.33 -13.22 -2.34
N THR A 164 11.92 -14.41 -2.26
CA THR A 164 11.57 -15.45 -1.26
C THR A 164 11.90 -15.06 0.18
N SER A 165 12.72 -14.04 0.40
CA SER A 165 13.05 -13.49 1.72
C SER A 165 11.92 -12.63 2.32
N LEU A 166 11.03 -12.10 1.47
CA LEU A 166 9.97 -11.18 1.88
C LEU A 166 8.90 -11.88 2.71
N ARG A 167 8.44 -11.23 3.77
CA ARG A 167 7.43 -11.73 4.72
C ARG A 167 6.27 -10.76 4.90
N GLN A 168 6.48 -9.47 4.67
CA GLN A 168 5.44 -8.45 4.86
C GLN A 168 5.43 -7.47 3.69
N VAL A 169 4.23 -7.17 3.19
CA VAL A 169 4.00 -6.16 2.15
C VAL A 169 2.92 -5.18 2.61
N TYR A 170 3.18 -3.90 2.42
CA TYR A 170 2.28 -2.81 2.79
C TYR A 170 2.03 -1.88 1.61
N PHE A 171 0.77 -1.55 1.37
CA PHE A 171 0.35 -0.48 0.46
C PHE A 171 -0.48 0.50 1.25
N VAL A 172 -0.03 1.76 1.36
CA VAL A 172 -0.75 2.80 2.13
C VAL A 172 -0.90 4.03 1.27
N GLY A 173 -2.09 4.30 0.73
CA GLY A 173 -2.28 5.42 -0.19
C GLY A 173 -1.49 5.26 -1.50
N ALA A 174 -1.12 4.02 -1.87
CA ALA A 174 -0.46 3.75 -3.14
C ALA A 174 -1.44 4.01 -4.29
N ARG A 175 -0.97 4.70 -5.33
CA ARG A 175 -1.78 5.08 -6.49
C ARG A 175 -1.38 4.24 -7.70
N PHE A 176 -2.01 3.08 -7.87
CA PHE A 176 -1.76 2.21 -9.03
C PHE A 176 -2.35 2.85 -10.29
N ARG A 177 -1.50 3.18 -11.26
CA ARG A 177 -1.96 3.80 -12.52
C ARG A 177 -2.38 2.79 -13.58
N ASP A 178 -1.84 1.58 -13.49
CA ASP A 178 -2.13 0.52 -14.45
C ASP A 178 -3.26 -0.34 -13.94
N ASN A 179 -4.42 -0.26 -14.60
CA ASN A 179 -5.60 -1.04 -14.23
C ASN A 179 -5.42 -2.56 -14.46
N ASN A 180 -4.37 -2.98 -15.16
CA ASN A 180 -4.20 -4.37 -15.61
C ASN A 180 -2.91 -5.04 -15.10
N VAL A 181 -2.00 -4.30 -14.44
CA VAL A 181 -0.69 -4.85 -14.04
C VAL A 181 -0.50 -4.75 -12.53
N PHE A 182 -0.85 -5.84 -11.86
CA PHE A 182 -0.52 -6.08 -10.45
C PHE A 182 -0.14 -7.55 -10.27
N VAL A 183 1.14 -7.81 -10.05
CA VAL A 183 1.69 -9.16 -9.93
C VAL A 183 2.53 -9.27 -8.67
N MET A 184 2.13 -10.15 -7.77
CA MET A 184 2.88 -10.52 -6.59
C MET A 184 2.98 -12.04 -6.50
N GLU A 185 4.21 -12.56 -6.57
CA GLU A 185 4.51 -13.99 -6.48
C GLU A 185 5.49 -14.22 -5.33
N LEU A 186 4.94 -14.23 -4.13
CA LEU A 186 5.67 -14.26 -2.87
C LEU A 186 5.20 -15.45 -2.04
N PRO A 187 5.72 -16.66 -2.30
CA PRO A 187 5.22 -17.88 -1.68
C PRO A 187 5.37 -17.88 -0.15
N GLU A 188 6.35 -17.12 0.38
CA GLU A 188 6.63 -17.02 1.81
C GLU A 188 5.99 -15.79 2.48
N LEU A 189 5.15 -15.03 1.77
CA LEU A 189 4.48 -13.85 2.33
C LEU A 189 3.56 -14.25 3.49
N LYS A 190 3.70 -13.56 4.62
CA LYS A 190 2.94 -13.81 5.87
C LYS A 190 1.93 -12.72 6.17
N SER A 191 2.22 -11.48 5.80
CA SER A 191 1.37 -10.33 6.10
C SER A 191 1.18 -9.46 4.86
N LEU A 192 -0.07 -9.13 4.54
CA LEU A 192 -0.43 -8.18 3.49
C LEU A 192 -1.34 -7.10 4.07
N ASN A 193 -0.93 -5.85 3.92
CA ASN A 193 -1.68 -4.68 4.36
C ASN A 193 -1.96 -3.76 3.16
N ILE A 194 -3.23 -3.41 2.97
CA ILE A 194 -3.73 -2.51 1.92
C ILE A 194 -4.58 -1.45 2.61
N ALA A 195 -4.13 -0.20 2.66
CA ALA A 195 -4.84 0.89 3.30
C ALA A 195 -4.94 2.09 2.36
N LEU A 196 -6.11 2.72 2.29
CA LEU A 196 -6.32 3.94 1.51
C LEU A 196 -5.98 3.77 0.01
N CYS A 197 -6.10 2.56 -0.53
CA CYS A 197 -5.83 2.27 -1.93
C CYS A 197 -6.59 1.02 -2.40
N THR A 198 -6.72 0.86 -3.71
CA THR A 198 -7.40 -0.27 -4.34
C THR A 198 -6.53 -0.81 -5.48
N PRO A 199 -5.78 -1.91 -5.26
CA PRO A 199 -5.03 -2.56 -6.33
C PRO A 199 -5.97 -3.12 -7.41
N PRO A 200 -5.51 -3.28 -8.67
CA PRO A 200 -6.26 -3.93 -9.73
C PRO A 200 -6.87 -5.27 -9.31
N SER A 201 -8.21 -5.36 -9.31
CA SER A 201 -8.94 -6.51 -8.74
C SER A 201 -8.53 -7.87 -9.33
N GLN A 202 -8.40 -7.98 -10.66
CA GLN A 202 -8.00 -9.24 -11.29
C GLN A 202 -6.55 -9.62 -10.94
N GLY A 203 -5.63 -8.64 -10.96
CA GLY A 203 -4.23 -8.85 -10.60
C GLY A 203 -4.06 -9.23 -9.13
N LEU A 204 -4.81 -8.59 -8.24
CA LEU A 204 -4.85 -8.94 -6.81
C LEU A 204 -5.33 -10.38 -6.61
N ALA A 205 -6.44 -10.78 -7.24
CA ALA A 205 -6.97 -12.14 -7.14
C ALA A 205 -5.92 -13.19 -7.55
N ALA A 206 -5.29 -12.99 -8.72
CA ALA A 206 -4.26 -13.89 -9.23
C ALA A 206 -3.03 -13.95 -8.32
N SER A 207 -2.60 -12.78 -7.81
CA SER A 207 -1.45 -12.65 -6.92
C SER A 207 -1.65 -13.36 -5.58
N LEU A 208 -2.86 -13.29 -5.01
CA LEU A 208 -3.16 -13.97 -3.75
C LEU A 208 -3.07 -15.50 -3.87
N LEU A 209 -3.40 -16.08 -5.03
CA LEU A 209 -3.19 -17.51 -5.29
C LEU A 209 -1.70 -17.90 -5.29
N LYS A 210 -0.81 -16.95 -5.57
CA LYS A 210 0.65 -17.12 -5.53
C LYS A 210 1.26 -16.75 -4.18
N CYS A 211 0.44 -16.30 -3.23
CA CYS A 211 0.83 -15.96 -1.86
C CYS A 211 0.02 -16.76 -0.82
N PRO A 212 -0.02 -18.10 -0.91
CA PRO A 212 -0.95 -18.92 -0.13
C PRO A 212 -0.66 -18.94 1.38
N ARG A 213 0.55 -18.55 1.79
CA ARG A 213 1.01 -18.57 3.19
C ARG A 213 0.67 -17.31 4.00
N ILE A 214 -0.13 -16.38 3.45
CA ILE A 214 -0.58 -15.19 4.17
C ILE A 214 -1.35 -15.62 5.42
N GLU A 215 -0.85 -15.22 6.59
CA GLU A 215 -1.44 -15.48 7.91
C GLU A 215 -2.26 -14.29 8.41
N SER A 216 -1.90 -13.07 7.97
CA SER A 216 -2.59 -11.82 8.32
C SER A 216 -2.90 -11.03 7.06
N PHE A 217 -4.18 -10.69 6.88
CA PHE A 217 -4.64 -9.82 5.80
C PHE A 217 -5.36 -8.61 6.39
N TYR A 218 -4.96 -7.42 5.98
CA TYR A 218 -5.57 -6.16 6.40
C TYR A 218 -5.93 -5.31 5.17
N ALA A 219 -7.19 -4.88 5.10
CA ALA A 219 -7.69 -3.91 4.14
C ALA A 219 -8.45 -2.77 4.86
N HIS A 220 -8.18 -1.52 4.46
CA HIS A 220 -8.86 -0.34 5.00
C HIS A 220 -9.14 0.71 3.92
N LYS A 221 -10.37 1.22 3.82
CA LYS A 221 -10.80 2.13 2.73
C LYS A 221 -10.48 1.57 1.36
N PHE A 222 -10.93 0.35 1.14
CA PHE A 222 -10.94 -0.30 -0.17
C PHE A 222 -12.21 0.14 -0.90
N MET A 223 -12.08 0.73 -2.09
CA MET A 223 -13.14 1.57 -2.69
C MET A 223 -14.01 0.82 -3.70
N ASP A 224 -13.67 -0.41 -4.07
CA ASP A 224 -14.40 -1.23 -5.04
C ASP A 224 -14.70 -2.63 -4.48
N ASP A 225 -15.68 -3.32 -5.06
CA ASP A 225 -15.93 -4.73 -4.74
C ASP A 225 -14.69 -5.58 -5.02
N PRO A 226 -14.08 -6.21 -3.99
CA PRO A 226 -12.93 -7.06 -4.20
C PRO A 226 -13.34 -8.33 -4.96
N PRO A 227 -12.39 -8.98 -5.66
CA PRO A 227 -12.60 -10.33 -6.15
C PRO A 227 -12.81 -11.30 -4.98
N SER A 228 -13.26 -12.52 -5.26
CA SER A 228 -13.21 -13.58 -4.25
C SER A 228 -11.77 -13.79 -3.77
N LEU A 229 -11.56 -13.69 -2.46
CA LEU A 229 -10.24 -13.77 -1.84
C LEU A 229 -10.00 -15.18 -1.32
N TYR A 230 -8.89 -15.79 -1.74
CA TYR A 230 -8.50 -17.13 -1.31
C TYR A 230 -7.24 -17.07 -0.46
N LEU A 231 -7.40 -17.23 0.86
CA LEU A 231 -6.32 -17.08 1.83
C LEU A 231 -6.29 -18.32 2.75
N PRO A 232 -5.80 -19.47 2.26
CA PRO A 232 -5.90 -20.75 2.96
C PRO A 232 -5.23 -20.76 4.33
N SER A 233 -4.14 -20.02 4.51
CA SER A 233 -3.37 -19.95 5.76
C SER A 233 -3.76 -18.79 6.67
N CYS A 234 -4.74 -17.97 6.28
CA CYS A 234 -5.09 -16.75 7.02
C CYS A 234 -5.71 -17.09 8.38
N LYS A 235 -5.13 -16.50 9.44
CA LYS A 235 -5.56 -16.62 10.84
C LYS A 235 -6.30 -15.36 11.30
N THR A 236 -5.90 -14.20 10.80
CA THR A 236 -6.52 -12.91 11.10
C THR A 236 -6.86 -12.19 9.79
N PHE A 237 -8.15 -11.93 9.61
CA PHE A 237 -8.66 -11.20 8.46
C PHE A 237 -9.31 -9.90 8.92
N CYS A 238 -8.85 -8.77 8.41
CA CYS A 238 -9.44 -7.46 8.68
C CYS A 238 -9.75 -6.77 7.36
N PHE A 239 -11.00 -6.36 7.18
CA PHE A 239 -11.48 -5.58 6.06
C PHE A 239 -12.47 -4.56 6.61
N ARG A 240 -11.97 -3.37 6.92
CA ARG A 240 -12.75 -2.31 7.61
C ARG A 240 -12.92 -1.08 6.74
N ARG A 241 -14.02 -0.36 6.90
CA ARG A 241 -14.29 0.87 6.12
C ARG A 241 -14.23 0.64 4.61
N GLY A 242 -14.78 -0.47 4.13
CA GLY A 242 -15.03 -0.69 2.71
C GLY A 242 -16.28 0.06 2.30
N ASP A 243 -16.20 1.39 2.29
CA ASP A 243 -17.36 2.30 2.24
C ASP A 243 -18.22 2.14 0.94
N CYS A 244 -17.75 1.38 -0.07
CA CYS A 244 -18.48 1.05 -1.31
C CYS A 244 -18.50 -0.45 -1.64
N VAL A 245 -18.16 -1.32 -0.67
CA VAL A 245 -18.03 -2.76 -0.88
C VAL A 245 -19.36 -3.44 -0.60
N SER A 246 -20.07 -3.79 -1.67
CA SER A 246 -21.36 -4.46 -1.62
C SER A 246 -21.26 -5.98 -1.41
N LYS A 247 -20.11 -6.56 -1.80
CA LYS A 247 -19.90 -8.01 -1.84
C LYS A 247 -18.52 -8.40 -1.35
N LEU A 248 -18.47 -9.43 -0.49
CA LEU A 248 -17.22 -9.99 0.01
C LEU A 248 -17.31 -11.52 0.08
N HIS A 249 -16.53 -12.21 -0.77
CA HIS A 249 -16.50 -13.68 -0.83
C HIS A 249 -15.12 -14.19 -0.45
N LEU A 250 -15.03 -15.06 0.55
CA LEU A 250 -13.80 -15.36 1.27
C LEU A 250 -13.58 -16.86 1.44
N TYR A 251 -12.45 -17.41 1.01
CA TYR A 251 -12.00 -18.74 1.42
C TYR A 251 -10.97 -18.60 2.55
N LEU A 252 -11.41 -18.90 3.78
CA LEU A 252 -10.69 -18.65 5.03
C LEU A 252 -10.78 -19.84 6.01
N PRO A 253 -10.35 -21.06 5.63
CA PRO A 253 -10.62 -22.27 6.42
C PRO A 253 -9.93 -22.29 7.80
N ARG A 254 -8.89 -21.47 8.01
CA ARG A 254 -8.05 -21.42 9.22
C ARG A 254 -8.19 -20.11 10.03
N VAL A 255 -9.16 -19.26 9.66
CA VAL A 255 -9.34 -17.95 10.31
C VAL A 255 -9.87 -18.12 11.74
N LYS A 256 -9.34 -17.31 12.65
CA LYS A 256 -9.78 -17.25 14.06
C LYS A 256 -10.50 -15.94 14.37
N LYS A 257 -10.17 -14.88 13.65
CA LYS A 257 -10.74 -13.54 13.83
C LYS A 257 -11.02 -12.90 12.47
N VAL A 258 -12.25 -12.44 12.29
CA VAL A 258 -12.71 -11.66 11.14
C VAL A 258 -13.15 -10.28 11.65
N VAL A 259 -12.62 -9.21 11.07
CA VAL A 259 -12.99 -7.83 11.41
C VAL A 259 -13.58 -7.17 10.18
N LEU A 260 -14.85 -6.82 10.25
CA LEU A 260 -15.67 -6.16 9.21
C LEU A 260 -16.26 -4.85 9.75
N ASP A 261 -15.51 -4.18 10.63
CA ASP A 261 -15.95 -2.94 11.27
C ASP A 261 -16.21 -1.84 10.23
N ALA A 262 -17.28 -1.09 10.46
CA ALA A 262 -17.69 0.04 9.63
C ALA A 262 -17.80 -0.29 8.14
N MET A 263 -18.35 -1.46 7.82
CA MET A 263 -18.74 -1.86 6.47
C MET A 263 -20.18 -1.42 6.21
N TYR A 264 -20.36 -0.26 5.59
CA TYR A 264 -21.67 0.37 5.46
C TYR A 264 -22.54 -0.19 4.32
N ASP A 265 -21.93 -0.81 3.30
CA ASP A 265 -22.64 -1.26 2.10
C ASP A 265 -22.66 -2.78 1.91
N LEU A 266 -22.10 -3.55 2.85
CA LEU A 266 -21.91 -5.00 2.67
C LEU A 266 -23.23 -5.77 2.72
N LYS A 267 -23.75 -6.12 1.54
CA LYS A 267 -25.02 -6.84 1.36
C LYS A 267 -24.82 -8.34 1.15
N ASN A 268 -23.71 -8.74 0.54
CA ASN A 268 -23.46 -10.13 0.13
C ASN A 268 -22.12 -10.63 0.68
N LEU A 269 -22.17 -11.25 1.86
CA LEU A 269 -21.03 -11.92 2.48
C LEU A 269 -21.15 -13.44 2.30
N LYS A 270 -20.07 -14.10 1.87
CA LYS A 270 -19.98 -15.56 1.80
C LYS A 270 -18.61 -16.07 2.19
N PHE A 271 -18.57 -17.06 3.08
CA PHE A 271 -17.42 -17.94 3.27
C PHE A 271 -17.52 -19.11 2.29
N LEU A 272 -16.53 -19.23 1.42
CA LEU A 272 -16.45 -20.23 0.37
C LEU A 272 -16.02 -21.58 0.97
N PRO A 273 -16.65 -22.71 0.57
CA PRO A 273 -16.36 -24.02 1.16
C PRO A 273 -15.16 -24.73 0.53
N HIS A 274 -14.67 -24.27 -0.62
CA HIS A 274 -13.68 -24.99 -1.41
C HIS A 274 -12.55 -24.08 -1.86
N ALA A 275 -11.32 -24.60 -1.75
CA ALA A 275 -10.15 -24.00 -2.35
C ALA A 275 -10.24 -24.03 -3.89
N LYS A 276 -9.55 -23.08 -4.53
CA LYS A 276 -9.23 -23.15 -5.96
C LYS A 276 -8.21 -24.25 -6.25
N LYS A 277 -8.23 -24.81 -7.46
CA LYS A 277 -7.34 -25.90 -7.89
C LYS A 277 -5.86 -25.53 -7.73
N GLU A 278 -5.55 -24.27 -8.00
CA GLU A 278 -4.22 -23.65 -7.99
C GLU A 278 -3.56 -23.61 -6.60
N ILE A 279 -4.35 -23.68 -5.53
CA ILE A 279 -3.88 -23.65 -4.14
C ILE A 279 -4.30 -24.91 -3.36
N LYS A 280 -4.63 -26.00 -4.05
CA LYS A 280 -5.15 -27.23 -3.45
C LYS A 280 -4.20 -27.81 -2.40
N GLU A 281 -2.89 -27.71 -2.60
CA GLU A 281 -1.88 -28.19 -1.64
C GLU A 281 -1.90 -27.44 -0.29
N PHE A 282 -2.43 -26.21 -0.27
CA PHE A 282 -2.61 -25.40 0.94
C PHE A 282 -4.00 -25.54 1.55
N ALA A 283 -4.91 -26.28 0.91
CA ALA A 283 -6.24 -26.54 1.46
C ALA A 283 -6.14 -27.35 2.78
N LEU A 284 -7.24 -27.46 3.51
CA LEU A 284 -7.28 -28.40 4.62
C LEU A 284 -7.23 -29.84 4.08
N PRO A 285 -6.53 -30.76 4.75
CA PRO A 285 -6.61 -32.17 4.42
C PRO A 285 -8.07 -32.65 4.48
N LYS A 286 -8.42 -33.64 3.64
CA LYS A 286 -9.78 -34.21 3.60
C LYS A 286 -10.18 -34.69 5.01
N GLY A 287 -11.37 -34.31 5.45
CA GLY A 287 -11.90 -34.66 6.78
C GLY A 287 -11.39 -33.79 7.93
N THR A 288 -10.46 -32.86 7.70
CA THR A 288 -10.07 -31.89 8.72
C THR A 288 -11.15 -30.81 8.83
N PRO A 289 -11.71 -30.57 10.02
CA PRO A 289 -12.72 -29.52 10.19
C PRO A 289 -12.11 -28.14 9.97
N GLU A 290 -12.91 -27.25 9.40
CA GLU A 290 -12.57 -25.83 9.35
C GLU A 290 -12.60 -25.21 10.74
N SER A 291 -11.78 -24.18 10.95
CA SER A 291 -11.78 -23.40 12.19
C SER A 291 -13.08 -22.63 12.38
N THR A 292 -13.49 -22.52 13.65
CA THR A 292 -14.50 -21.59 14.11
C THR A 292 -13.86 -20.25 14.48
N PHE A 293 -14.60 -19.14 14.38
CA PHE A 293 -14.05 -17.79 14.52
C PHE A 293 -15.03 -16.79 15.13
N THR A 294 -14.47 -15.68 15.63
CA THR A 294 -15.24 -14.50 16.01
C THR A 294 -15.28 -13.50 14.87
N VAL A 295 -16.38 -12.75 14.80
CA VAL A 295 -16.59 -11.69 13.82
C VAL A 295 -16.84 -10.38 14.56
N SER A 296 -16.15 -9.31 14.17
CA SER A 296 -16.46 -7.95 14.60
C SER A 296 -17.10 -7.19 13.44
N VAL A 297 -18.24 -6.55 13.69
CA VAL A 297 -19.00 -5.73 12.74
C VAL A 297 -19.36 -4.39 13.38
N VAL A 298 -18.51 -3.89 14.29
CA VAL A 298 -18.75 -2.65 15.03
C VAL A 298 -18.94 -1.50 14.05
N ASN A 299 -20.03 -0.74 14.23
CA ASN A 299 -20.45 0.37 13.36
C ASN A 299 -20.70 -0.03 11.90
N ALA A 300 -20.96 -1.30 11.58
CA ALA A 300 -21.27 -1.72 10.21
C ALA A 300 -22.77 -1.64 9.91
N CYS A 301 -23.15 -1.21 8.70
CA CYS A 301 -24.53 -1.21 8.22
C CYS A 301 -24.76 -2.40 7.27
N LEU A 302 -24.67 -3.62 7.81
CA LEU A 302 -24.80 -4.83 6.99
C LEU A 302 -26.20 -4.99 6.42
N GLY A 303 -26.29 -5.41 5.15
CA GLY A 303 -27.56 -5.79 4.54
C GLY A 303 -28.16 -7.03 5.22
N GLN A 304 -29.50 -7.15 5.21
CA GLN A 304 -30.23 -8.22 5.91
C GLN A 304 -29.73 -9.63 5.56
N ALA A 305 -29.41 -9.88 4.29
CA ALA A 305 -28.87 -11.17 3.85
C ALA A 305 -27.52 -11.48 4.50
N ALA A 306 -26.62 -10.49 4.64
CA ALA A 306 -25.34 -10.67 5.31
C ALA A 306 -25.50 -10.87 6.83
N LYS A 307 -26.41 -10.12 7.48
CA LYS A 307 -26.75 -10.31 8.90
C LYS A 307 -27.25 -11.74 9.17
N GLN A 308 -28.22 -12.21 8.38
CA GLN A 308 -28.77 -13.56 8.48
C GLN A 308 -27.71 -14.63 8.22
N TYR A 309 -26.90 -14.43 7.18
CA TYR A 309 -25.81 -15.34 6.85
C TYR A 309 -24.84 -15.50 8.02
N LEU A 310 -24.34 -14.41 8.60
CA LEU A 310 -23.45 -14.47 9.76
C LEU A 310 -24.07 -15.17 10.96
N SER A 311 -25.33 -14.84 11.29
CA SER A 311 -26.03 -15.37 12.47
C SER A 311 -26.29 -16.88 12.39
N THR A 312 -26.43 -17.41 11.17
CA THR A 312 -26.70 -18.84 10.92
C THR A 312 -25.45 -19.64 10.54
N HIS A 313 -24.32 -18.98 10.32
CA HIS A 313 -23.14 -19.66 9.79
C HIS A 313 -22.49 -20.55 10.86
N PRO A 314 -22.32 -21.87 10.62
CA PRO A 314 -21.92 -22.83 11.66
C PRO A 314 -20.51 -22.61 12.22
N ARG A 315 -19.67 -21.84 11.53
CA ARG A 315 -18.31 -21.51 11.98
C ARG A 315 -18.21 -20.22 12.79
N VAL A 316 -19.26 -19.40 12.82
CA VAL A 316 -19.26 -18.11 13.54
C VAL A 316 -19.64 -18.39 14.99
N LEU A 317 -18.70 -18.20 15.91
CA LEU A 317 -18.92 -18.43 17.35
C LEU A 317 -19.59 -17.25 18.03
N ARG A 318 -19.19 -16.04 17.64
CA ARG A 318 -19.59 -14.79 18.27
C ARG A 318 -19.53 -13.67 17.26
N ILE A 319 -20.49 -12.76 17.34
CA ILE A 319 -20.56 -11.55 16.54
C ILE A 319 -20.57 -10.34 17.47
N ASP A 320 -19.52 -9.51 17.38
CA ASP A 320 -19.38 -8.28 18.14
C ASP A 320 -19.93 -7.11 17.31
N GLY A 321 -20.83 -6.30 17.87
CA GLY A 321 -21.39 -5.10 17.21
C GLY A 321 -22.62 -5.32 16.32
N LEU A 322 -23.26 -6.50 16.37
CA LEU A 322 -24.49 -6.79 15.62
C LEU A 322 -25.77 -6.39 16.37
N SER A 323 -25.69 -5.76 17.54
CA SER A 323 -26.89 -5.38 18.28
C SER A 323 -27.76 -4.44 17.46
N ASP A 324 -28.96 -4.90 17.09
CA ASP A 324 -30.05 -4.11 16.51
C ASP A 324 -30.65 -3.10 17.51
N ASN A 325 -29.92 -2.78 18.59
CA ASN A 325 -30.21 -1.61 19.39
C ASN A 325 -29.73 -0.41 18.58
N ASP A 326 -30.49 -0.11 17.53
CA ASP A 326 -30.72 1.24 17.07
C ASP A 326 -31.06 2.03 18.34
N ASP A 327 -30.05 2.67 18.91
CA ASP A 327 -30.27 3.77 19.82
C ASP A 327 -31.16 4.73 19.02
N PRO A 328 -32.42 4.98 19.40
CA PRO A 328 -33.41 5.70 18.57
C PRO A 328 -33.09 7.19 18.41
N LEU A 329 -31.83 7.57 18.61
CA LEU A 329 -31.31 8.93 18.71
C LEU A 329 -30.41 9.33 17.53
N PHE A 330 -30.33 8.52 16.46
CA PHE A 330 -29.66 8.90 15.21
C PHE A 330 -30.59 8.82 14.00
#